data_AF-W7MXP5-F1
#
_entry.id   AF-W7MXP5-F1
#
_cell.length_a   1.000
_cell.length_b   1.000
_cell.length_c   1.000
_cell.angle_alpha   90.00
_cell.angle_beta   90.00
_cell.angle_gamma   90.00
#
_symmetry.space_group_name_H-M   'P 1'
#
loop_
_entity.id
_entity.type
_entity.pdbx_description
1 polymer ?
#
loop_
_entity_poly.entity_id
_entity_poly.type
_entity_poly.pdbx_seq_one_letter_code
_entity_poly.pdbx_strand_id
1 'polypeptide(L)'
;MTAFLTFLFLTAAIYDKPLATWPGKQDAIPNWDFQQLCKVSKNTAALSEPGVDTSSWHHAPVSRCTLMGCLLAEGTYATDGPDGLWYSDNLDRFDQSPFTTPWVYRNQFRLSTSPKRHYFLQTNGITPAADLFLNGKQIADNITQSGSYGGHTYDITALVRKENALVVKVFPTNYQKHLAVGFVDWNPYPPDNGTGVWRDITIKQTGDVFMGPVSVLVDMDIHMEKNTNRRANITVRAQARNLSKRPVKFIAKAEIKTPDGKHLKTLTKTIRLGAKDSTTVELPAKIQDPQVWWPAAWGEQPLYSVQLSYSIGHDTSDVSPRTSFGIRTVSSELNTHNDTLFKVNGYSIQIRGGGYTSDMFLRWDPQYFGYVARYVLDMGMNTIRL
;
A
#
# COMPACT_ATOMS: atom_id res chain seq x y z
N MET A 1 17.59 -47.69 3.80
CA MET A 1 16.14 -47.41 3.79
C MET A 1 15.92 -46.06 4.43
N THR A 2 15.99 -45.00 3.64
CA THR A 2 15.84 -43.61 4.08
C THR A 2 14.51 -43.12 3.52
N ALA A 3 13.60 -42.78 4.44
CA ALA A 3 12.23 -42.39 4.12
C ALA A 3 12.23 -41.03 3.41
N PHE A 4 11.71 -41.02 2.18
CA PHE A 4 11.30 -39.81 1.48
C PHE A 4 10.07 -39.24 2.21
N LEU A 5 10.23 -38.08 2.86
CA LEU A 5 9.10 -37.24 3.23
C LEU A 5 8.55 -36.61 1.96
N THR A 6 7.48 -37.20 1.42
CA THR A 6 6.58 -36.53 0.49
C THR A 6 5.92 -35.35 1.21
N PHE A 7 6.39 -34.14 0.93
CA PHE A 7 5.62 -32.92 1.18
C PHE A 7 4.41 -32.95 0.24
N LEU A 8 3.25 -33.36 0.77
CA LEU A 8 1.99 -33.13 0.09
C LEU A 8 1.76 -31.61 0.03
N PHE A 9 1.70 -31.08 -1.19
CA PHE A 9 1.22 -29.73 -1.47
C PHE A 9 -0.23 -29.57 -0.98
N LEU A 10 -0.39 -29.04 0.23
CA LEU A 10 -1.65 -28.47 0.71
C LEU A 10 -1.74 -27.02 0.23
N THR A 11 -1.94 -26.78 -1.07
CA THR A 11 -2.07 -25.42 -1.63
C THR A 11 -3.46 -25.08 -2.16
N ALA A 12 -4.48 -25.92 -1.93
CA ALA A 12 -5.83 -25.66 -2.45
C ALA A 12 -6.85 -25.08 -1.45
N ALA A 13 -6.51 -24.86 -0.17
CA ALA A 13 -7.54 -24.64 0.87
C ALA A 13 -7.63 -23.23 1.49
N ILE A 14 -6.86 -22.23 1.01
CA ILE A 14 -6.88 -20.87 1.61
C ILE A 14 -7.79 -19.89 0.85
N TYR A 15 -8.25 -20.21 -0.36
CA TYR A 15 -8.85 -19.22 -1.29
C TYR A 15 -10.38 -19.18 -1.35
N ASP A 16 -11.07 -19.62 -0.30
CA ASP A 16 -12.54 -19.72 -0.36
C ASP A 16 -13.28 -18.52 0.26
N LYS A 17 -12.57 -17.62 0.96
CA LYS A 17 -13.21 -16.46 1.59
C LYS A 17 -13.36 -15.30 0.59
N PRO A 18 -14.56 -14.70 0.47
CA PRO A 18 -14.73 -13.51 -0.35
C PRO A 18 -13.89 -12.35 0.16
N LEU A 19 -13.34 -11.56 -0.75
CA LEU A 19 -12.65 -10.30 -0.43
C LEU A 19 -13.67 -9.18 -0.18
N ALA A 20 -13.25 -8.14 0.54
CA ALA A 20 -13.98 -6.88 0.72
C ALA A 20 -15.42 -7.08 1.25
N THR A 21 -15.57 -7.89 2.30
CA THR A 21 -16.87 -8.43 2.75
C THR A 21 -17.81 -7.43 3.42
N TRP A 22 -17.32 -6.28 3.86
CA TRP A 22 -18.14 -5.21 4.43
C TRP A 22 -17.69 -3.83 3.94
N PRO A 23 -18.52 -2.78 4.06
CA PRO A 23 -18.18 -1.45 3.57
C PRO A 23 -16.97 -0.89 4.30
N GLY A 24 -16.02 -0.31 3.56
CA GLY A 24 -14.72 0.14 4.06
C GLY A 24 -13.66 -0.95 4.18
N LYS A 25 -14.02 -2.23 4.07
CA LYS A 25 -13.04 -3.31 4.02
C LYS A 25 -12.25 -3.22 2.72
N GLN A 26 -10.94 -3.24 2.87
CA GLN A 26 -9.95 -3.29 1.81
C GLN A 26 -9.10 -4.54 2.03
N ASP A 27 -9.07 -5.44 1.06
CA ASP A 27 -8.30 -6.67 1.10
C ASP A 27 -7.34 -6.73 -0.08
N ALA A 28 -6.09 -7.13 0.17
CA ALA A 28 -5.11 -7.36 -0.87
C ALA A 28 -5.46 -8.62 -1.68
N ILE A 29 -5.12 -8.58 -2.97
CA ILE A 29 -5.02 -9.81 -3.77
C ILE A 29 -3.94 -10.69 -3.10
N PRO A 30 -4.27 -11.91 -2.65
CA PRO A 30 -3.44 -12.62 -1.67
C PRO A 30 -2.20 -13.32 -2.26
N ASN A 31 -2.24 -13.67 -3.55
CA ASN A 31 -1.21 -14.44 -4.24
C ASN A 31 -1.30 -14.19 -5.75
N TRP A 32 -0.33 -14.71 -6.50
CA TRP A 32 -0.32 -14.62 -7.94
C TRP A 32 0.08 -15.93 -8.62
N ASP A 33 -0.74 -16.35 -9.58
CA ASP A 33 -0.29 -17.22 -10.67
C ASP A 33 0.35 -16.33 -11.73
N PHE A 34 1.57 -16.61 -12.18
CA PHE A 34 2.25 -15.73 -13.12
C PHE A 34 3.05 -16.48 -14.19
N GLN A 35 3.14 -15.89 -15.37
CA GLN A 35 3.85 -16.49 -16.51
C GLN A 35 4.18 -15.45 -17.59
N GLN A 36 5.19 -15.73 -18.42
CA GLN A 36 5.45 -14.97 -19.64
C GLN A 36 4.21 -15.01 -20.55
N LEU A 37 3.78 -13.85 -21.05
CA LEU A 37 2.57 -13.76 -21.88
C LEU A 37 2.66 -14.67 -23.12
N CYS A 38 3.84 -14.75 -23.74
CA CYS A 38 4.08 -15.55 -24.94
C CYS A 38 3.86 -17.06 -24.76
N LYS A 39 3.93 -17.56 -23.53
CA LYS A 39 3.72 -18.98 -23.21
C LYS A 39 2.26 -19.35 -22.99
N VAL A 40 1.39 -18.36 -22.77
CA VAL A 40 0.03 -18.62 -22.24
C VAL A 40 -1.09 -18.11 -23.13
N SER A 41 -0.95 -16.97 -23.81
CA SER A 41 -2.01 -16.46 -24.69
C SER A 41 -1.55 -15.26 -25.52
N LYS A 42 -2.15 -15.10 -26.71
CA LYS A 42 -2.11 -13.83 -27.46
C LYS A 42 -3.26 -12.88 -27.09
N ASN A 43 -4.28 -13.37 -26.39
CA ASN A 43 -5.42 -12.59 -25.91
C ASN A 43 -5.37 -12.48 -24.37
N THR A 44 -4.76 -11.41 -23.87
CA THR A 44 -4.63 -11.15 -22.43
C THR A 44 -5.98 -10.99 -21.73
N ALA A 45 -6.99 -10.41 -22.39
CA ALA A 45 -8.31 -10.22 -21.80
C ALA A 45 -8.97 -11.56 -21.42
N ALA A 46 -8.84 -12.58 -22.28
CA ALA A 46 -9.38 -13.92 -22.01
C ALA A 46 -8.77 -14.59 -20.76
N LEU A 47 -7.52 -14.26 -20.40
CA LEU A 47 -6.88 -14.77 -19.19
C LEU A 47 -7.54 -14.26 -17.90
N SER A 48 -8.26 -13.13 -17.98
CA SER A 48 -9.01 -12.56 -16.86
C SER A 48 -10.43 -13.11 -16.71
N GLU A 49 -10.80 -14.18 -17.44
CA GLU A 49 -12.03 -14.90 -17.14
C GLU A 49 -11.81 -15.92 -16.00
N PRO A 50 -12.81 -16.13 -15.12
CA PRO A 50 -12.78 -17.23 -14.15
C PRO A 50 -12.67 -18.59 -14.84
N GLY A 51 -11.99 -19.54 -14.21
CA GLY A 51 -11.85 -20.92 -14.71
C GLY A 51 -10.73 -21.16 -15.72
N VAL A 52 -9.92 -20.14 -16.04
CA VAL A 52 -8.67 -20.34 -16.80
C VAL A 52 -7.73 -21.23 -16.01
N ASP A 53 -7.24 -22.30 -16.66
CA ASP A 53 -6.28 -23.22 -16.09
C ASP A 53 -4.88 -22.57 -16.00
N THR A 54 -4.36 -22.51 -14.77
CA THR A 54 -3.05 -21.98 -14.44
C THR A 54 -2.13 -23.05 -13.86
N SER A 55 -2.47 -24.34 -13.92
CA SER A 55 -1.69 -25.40 -13.25
C SER A 55 -0.24 -25.52 -13.75
N SER A 56 0.05 -25.04 -14.96
CA SER A 56 1.39 -25.02 -15.55
C SER A 56 2.12 -23.68 -15.38
N TRP A 57 1.55 -22.75 -14.60
CA TRP A 57 2.13 -21.43 -14.35
C TRP A 57 3.01 -21.48 -13.10
N HIS A 58 3.72 -20.38 -12.85
CA HIS A 58 4.37 -20.16 -11.57
C HIS A 58 3.31 -19.71 -10.54
N HIS A 59 3.49 -20.07 -9.27
CA HIS A 59 2.53 -19.89 -8.18
C HIS A 59 3.20 -19.24 -6.97
N ALA A 60 3.20 -17.91 -6.93
CA ALA A 60 3.81 -17.14 -5.84
C ALA A 60 2.82 -16.89 -4.69
N PRO A 61 3.07 -17.41 -3.46
CA PRO A 61 2.16 -17.30 -2.32
C PRO A 61 2.26 -15.94 -1.61
N VAL A 62 2.40 -14.85 -2.36
CA VAL A 62 2.59 -13.49 -1.84
C VAL A 62 1.72 -12.47 -2.59
N SER A 63 1.22 -11.46 -1.89
CA SER A 63 0.31 -10.45 -2.46
C SER A 63 1.00 -9.42 -3.35
N ARG A 64 2.33 -9.28 -3.20
CA ARG A 64 3.16 -8.31 -3.91
C ARG A 64 4.56 -8.89 -4.14
N CYS A 65 5.05 -8.77 -5.36
CA CYS A 65 6.39 -9.17 -5.75
C CYS A 65 6.74 -8.60 -7.14
N THR A 66 8.03 -8.29 -7.35
CA THR A 66 8.59 -8.20 -8.70
C THR A 66 8.65 -9.60 -9.31
N LEU A 67 8.93 -9.75 -10.61
CA LEU A 67 9.00 -11.06 -11.25
C LEU A 67 10.02 -11.98 -10.57
N MET A 68 11.23 -11.46 -10.31
CA MET A 68 12.25 -12.19 -9.56
C MET A 68 11.81 -12.43 -8.11
N GLY A 69 11.20 -11.43 -7.46
CA GLY A 69 10.65 -11.59 -6.12
C GLY A 69 9.62 -12.73 -6.03
N CYS A 70 8.78 -12.92 -7.05
CA CYS A 70 7.80 -14.00 -7.11
C CYS A 70 8.48 -15.36 -7.30
N LEU A 71 9.46 -15.45 -8.21
CA LEU A 71 10.23 -16.68 -8.48
C LEU A 71 11.04 -17.12 -7.25
N LEU A 72 11.56 -16.17 -6.48
CA LEU A 72 12.18 -16.43 -5.17
C LEU A 72 11.15 -16.90 -4.14
N ALA A 73 9.97 -16.26 -4.08
CA ALA A 73 8.93 -16.60 -3.10
C ALA A 73 8.33 -18.00 -3.29
N GLU A 74 8.28 -18.50 -4.53
CA GLU A 74 7.83 -19.87 -4.82
C GLU A 74 8.97 -20.92 -4.77
N GLY A 75 10.22 -20.48 -4.65
CA GLY A 75 11.39 -21.38 -4.54
C GLY A 75 12.01 -21.83 -5.87
N THR A 76 11.65 -21.24 -7.00
CA THR A 76 12.31 -21.50 -8.29
C THR A 76 13.78 -21.07 -8.27
N TYR A 77 14.08 -20.00 -7.52
CA TYR A 77 15.45 -19.54 -7.25
C TYR A 77 15.67 -19.35 -5.75
N ALA A 78 16.94 -19.30 -5.33
CA ALA A 78 17.35 -18.99 -3.97
C ALA A 78 18.29 -17.78 -3.95
N THR A 79 18.28 -17.01 -2.86
CA THR A 79 19.26 -15.92 -2.65
C THR A 79 20.58 -16.44 -2.09
N ASP A 80 20.53 -17.44 -1.22
CA ASP A 80 21.65 -17.94 -0.43
C ASP A 80 22.08 -19.35 -0.86
N GLY A 81 23.25 -19.79 -0.39
CA GLY A 81 23.85 -21.08 -0.75
C GLY A 81 24.73 -21.02 -2.01
N PRO A 82 25.39 -22.13 -2.38
CA PRO A 82 26.34 -22.15 -3.51
C PRO A 82 25.73 -21.76 -4.87
N ASP A 83 24.45 -22.08 -5.08
CA ASP A 83 23.70 -21.72 -6.28
C ASP A 83 22.84 -20.44 -6.09
N GLY A 84 22.96 -19.80 -4.92
CA GLY A 84 22.19 -18.61 -4.57
C GLY A 84 22.64 -17.38 -5.35
N LEU A 85 21.71 -16.47 -5.65
CA LEU A 85 22.00 -15.24 -6.39
C LEU A 85 23.06 -14.35 -5.72
N TRP A 86 23.23 -14.42 -4.40
CA TRP A 86 24.22 -13.62 -3.68
C TRP A 86 25.58 -14.30 -3.54
N TYR A 87 25.75 -15.53 -4.06
CA TYR A 87 27.00 -16.26 -3.99
C TYR A 87 27.88 -15.98 -5.21
N SER A 88 29.10 -15.50 -4.95
CA SER A 88 30.13 -15.24 -5.98
C SER A 88 29.59 -14.37 -7.14
N ASP A 89 29.75 -14.82 -8.38
CA ASP A 89 29.29 -14.13 -9.60
C ASP A 89 28.01 -14.75 -10.20
N ASN A 90 27.24 -15.50 -9.41
CA ASN A 90 26.00 -16.14 -9.88
C ASN A 90 25.00 -15.13 -10.47
N LEU A 91 24.88 -13.94 -9.86
CA LEU A 91 23.99 -12.90 -10.36
C LEU A 91 24.40 -12.38 -11.75
N ASP A 92 25.70 -12.26 -12.01
CA ASP A 92 26.24 -11.80 -13.30
C ASP A 92 26.00 -12.83 -14.40
N ARG A 93 26.04 -14.12 -14.05
CA ARG A 93 25.79 -15.25 -14.96
C ARG A 93 24.31 -15.61 -15.15
N PHE A 94 23.41 -14.90 -14.47
CA PHE A 94 21.98 -15.20 -14.52
C PHE A 94 21.40 -14.92 -15.91
N ASP A 95 20.65 -15.87 -16.49
CA ASP A 95 19.94 -15.65 -17.75
C ASP A 95 18.74 -14.71 -17.57
N GLN A 96 18.93 -13.44 -17.95
CA GLN A 96 17.91 -12.40 -17.84
C GLN A 96 16.91 -12.41 -19.01
N SER A 97 17.12 -13.24 -20.03
CA SER A 97 16.27 -13.29 -21.23
C SER A 97 14.77 -13.45 -20.91
N PRO A 98 14.35 -14.18 -19.86
CA PRO A 98 12.93 -14.31 -19.56
C PRO A 98 12.23 -12.99 -19.21
N PHE A 99 12.96 -12.01 -18.67
CA PHE A 99 12.42 -10.73 -18.21
C PHE A 99 12.37 -9.64 -19.28
N THR A 100 12.81 -9.94 -20.49
CA THR A 100 12.81 -9.01 -21.64
C THR A 100 11.47 -8.96 -22.38
N THR A 101 10.48 -9.73 -21.94
CA THR A 101 9.14 -9.81 -22.54
C THR A 101 8.06 -9.52 -21.50
N PRO A 102 6.83 -9.15 -21.91
CA PRO A 102 5.73 -8.97 -20.96
C PRO A 102 5.35 -10.25 -20.22
N TRP A 103 5.01 -10.09 -18.94
CA TRP A 103 4.49 -11.15 -18.08
C TRP A 103 3.07 -10.82 -17.65
N VAL A 104 2.32 -11.85 -17.26
CA VAL A 104 1.00 -11.71 -16.66
C VAL A 104 1.02 -12.25 -15.24
N TYR A 105 0.42 -11.50 -14.32
CA TYR A 105 0.02 -11.93 -13.00
C TYR A 105 -1.49 -12.15 -13.02
N ARG A 106 -1.97 -13.27 -12.49
CA ARG A 106 -3.38 -13.65 -12.44
C ARG A 106 -3.75 -14.05 -11.03
N ASN A 107 -4.95 -13.64 -10.60
CA ASN A 107 -5.57 -14.19 -9.40
C ASN A 107 -7.08 -14.32 -9.61
N GLN A 108 -7.66 -15.43 -9.15
CA GLN A 108 -9.10 -15.64 -9.10
C GLN A 108 -9.59 -15.51 -7.65
N PHE A 109 -10.64 -14.71 -7.45
CA PHE A 109 -11.17 -14.39 -6.12
C PHE A 109 -12.70 -14.27 -6.13
N ARG A 110 -13.30 -14.40 -4.94
CA ARG A 110 -14.74 -14.27 -4.72
C ARG A 110 -15.08 -12.91 -4.13
N LEU A 111 -16.28 -12.41 -4.46
CA LEU A 111 -16.87 -11.23 -3.82
C LEU A 111 -18.32 -11.52 -3.41
N SER A 112 -18.72 -10.98 -2.26
CA SER A 112 -20.11 -10.97 -1.82
C SER A 112 -20.86 -9.82 -2.48
N THR A 113 -21.16 -9.96 -3.78
CA THR A 113 -21.80 -8.90 -4.58
C THR A 113 -23.18 -8.51 -4.06
N SER A 114 -23.47 -7.21 -4.04
CA SER A 114 -24.76 -6.65 -3.66
C SER A 114 -25.09 -5.42 -4.51
N PRO A 115 -26.34 -5.25 -5.00
CA PRO A 115 -26.73 -4.09 -5.81
C PRO A 115 -26.59 -2.73 -5.10
N LYS A 116 -26.49 -2.72 -3.77
CA LYS A 116 -26.32 -1.51 -2.95
C LYS A 116 -24.86 -1.22 -2.60
N ARG A 117 -23.91 -1.96 -3.18
CA ARG A 117 -22.48 -1.85 -2.90
C ARG A 117 -21.72 -1.50 -4.17
N HIS A 118 -20.64 -0.77 -3.96
CA HIS A 118 -19.69 -0.38 -5.00
C HIS A 118 -18.35 -1.02 -4.68
N TYR A 119 -17.61 -1.38 -5.73
CA TYR A 119 -16.35 -2.11 -5.63
C TYR A 119 -15.25 -1.35 -6.38
N PHE A 120 -14.08 -1.26 -5.75
CA PHE A 120 -12.95 -0.53 -6.27
C PHE A 120 -11.71 -1.41 -6.31
N LEU A 121 -11.01 -1.41 -7.45
CA LEU A 121 -9.65 -1.93 -7.55
C LEU A 121 -8.68 -0.77 -7.25
N GLN A 122 -7.83 -0.94 -6.26
CA GLN A 122 -6.85 0.08 -5.88
C GLN A 122 -5.43 -0.44 -6.07
N THR A 123 -4.66 0.25 -6.90
CA THR A 123 -3.23 -0.01 -7.12
C THR A 123 -2.40 0.94 -6.27
N ASN A 124 -1.25 0.47 -5.78
CA ASN A 124 -0.35 1.26 -4.91
C ASN A 124 1.08 1.39 -5.46
N GLY A 125 1.43 0.57 -6.46
CA GLY A 125 2.72 0.58 -7.15
C GLY A 125 2.91 -0.66 -8.02
N ILE A 126 3.14 -0.43 -9.31
CA ILE A 126 3.45 -1.46 -10.31
C ILE A 126 4.59 -0.94 -11.18
N THR A 127 5.67 -1.70 -11.33
CA THR A 127 6.87 -1.29 -12.06
C THR A 127 6.90 -1.95 -13.44
N PRO A 128 7.14 -1.19 -14.53
CA PRO A 128 7.04 0.28 -14.62
C PRO A 128 5.61 0.74 -14.89
N ALA A 129 4.77 -0.16 -15.41
CA ALA A 129 3.42 0.08 -15.89
C ALA A 129 2.71 -1.26 -16.13
N ALA A 130 1.38 -1.25 -16.26
CA ALA A 130 0.63 -2.45 -16.57
C ALA A 130 -0.68 -2.20 -17.33
N ASP A 131 -1.09 -3.17 -18.14
CA ASP A 131 -2.48 -3.30 -18.54
C ASP A 131 -3.23 -4.09 -17.45
N LEU A 132 -4.42 -3.62 -17.06
CA LEU A 132 -5.26 -4.24 -16.04
C LEU A 132 -6.52 -4.81 -16.68
N PHE A 133 -6.85 -6.07 -16.42
CA PHE A 133 -8.04 -6.73 -16.94
C PHE A 133 -8.81 -7.44 -15.82
N LEU A 134 -10.13 -7.36 -15.86
CA LEU A 134 -11.03 -8.05 -14.94
C LEU A 134 -12.20 -8.64 -15.73
N ASN A 135 -12.44 -9.93 -15.60
CA ASN A 135 -13.59 -10.63 -16.18
C ASN A 135 -13.76 -10.37 -17.69
N GLY A 136 -12.66 -10.46 -18.44
CA GLY A 136 -12.62 -10.27 -19.89
C GLY A 136 -12.59 -8.80 -20.35
N LYS A 137 -12.58 -7.83 -19.42
CA LYS A 137 -12.62 -6.39 -19.74
C LYS A 137 -11.38 -5.68 -19.27
N GLN A 138 -10.84 -4.79 -20.10
CA GLN A 138 -9.73 -3.92 -19.73
C GLN A 138 -10.24 -2.80 -18.81
N ILE A 139 -9.60 -2.65 -17.65
CA ILE A 139 -9.84 -1.58 -16.68
C ILE A 139 -8.98 -0.36 -17.01
N ALA A 140 -7.70 -0.61 -17.32
CA ALA A 140 -6.70 0.41 -17.63
C ALA A 140 -5.65 -0.16 -18.56
N ASP A 141 -5.03 0.71 -19.35
CA ASP A 141 -3.83 0.40 -20.14
C ASP A 141 -2.56 0.86 -19.42
N ASN A 142 -1.41 0.47 -19.98
CA ASN A 142 -0.09 0.83 -19.47
C ASN A 142 0.27 2.33 -19.56
N ILE A 143 -0.55 3.14 -20.24
CA ILE A 143 -0.39 4.60 -20.24
C ILE A 143 -1.05 5.15 -18.97
N THR A 144 -2.29 4.72 -18.72
CA THR A 144 -3.08 5.11 -17.55
C THR A 144 -2.47 4.60 -16.25
N GLN A 145 -2.05 3.33 -16.22
CA GLN A 145 -1.38 2.70 -15.09
C GLN A 145 0.13 2.66 -15.34
N SER A 146 0.79 3.81 -15.17
CA SER A 146 2.24 3.97 -15.33
C SER A 146 2.91 4.62 -14.12
N GLY A 147 4.20 4.34 -13.96
CA GLY A 147 5.05 4.81 -12.86
C GLY A 147 5.01 3.88 -11.64
N SER A 148 6.19 3.54 -11.11
CA SER A 148 6.32 2.57 -10.01
C SER A 148 5.67 3.01 -8.70
N TYR A 149 5.56 4.31 -8.47
CA TYR A 149 4.87 4.88 -7.29
C TYR A 149 3.44 5.32 -7.59
N GLY A 150 3.00 5.20 -8.85
CA GLY A 150 1.66 5.54 -9.29
C GLY A 150 0.63 4.56 -8.74
N GLY A 151 -0.46 5.09 -8.21
CA GLY A 151 -1.58 4.34 -7.69
C GLY A 151 -2.89 4.97 -8.12
N HIS A 152 -3.87 4.13 -8.47
CA HIS A 152 -5.17 4.56 -8.96
C HIS A 152 -6.28 3.81 -8.23
N THR A 153 -7.46 4.42 -8.19
CA THR A 153 -8.68 3.80 -7.68
C THR A 153 -9.67 3.69 -8.83
N TYR A 154 -9.86 2.48 -9.32
CA TYR A 154 -10.76 2.17 -10.44
C TYR A 154 -12.10 1.68 -9.91
N ASP A 155 -13.20 2.29 -10.37
CA ASP A 155 -14.54 1.78 -10.11
C ASP A 155 -14.77 0.54 -10.97
N ILE A 156 -14.84 -0.63 -10.34
CA ILE A 156 -15.06 -1.93 -11.00
C ILE A 156 -16.48 -2.45 -10.76
N THR A 157 -17.37 -1.64 -10.20
CA THR A 157 -18.73 -2.06 -9.78
C THR A 157 -19.52 -2.70 -10.92
N ALA A 158 -19.37 -2.19 -12.15
CA ALA A 158 -20.05 -2.73 -13.32
C ALA A 158 -19.45 -4.04 -13.87
N LEU A 159 -18.25 -4.42 -13.43
CA LEU A 159 -17.49 -5.56 -13.94
C LEU A 159 -17.51 -6.76 -12.98
N VAL A 160 -17.71 -6.51 -11.69
CA VAL A 160 -17.63 -7.55 -10.66
C VAL A 160 -18.79 -8.55 -10.75
N ARG A 161 -18.45 -9.81 -10.49
CA ARG A 161 -19.36 -10.95 -10.40
C ARG A 161 -19.13 -11.64 -9.04
N LYS A 162 -19.84 -12.74 -8.76
CA LYS A 162 -19.56 -13.55 -7.56
C LYS A 162 -18.15 -14.15 -7.61
N GLU A 163 -17.73 -14.61 -8.78
CA GLU A 163 -16.38 -15.12 -9.05
C GLU A 163 -15.71 -14.21 -10.08
N ASN A 164 -14.48 -13.81 -9.78
CA ASN A 164 -13.75 -12.82 -10.56
C ASN A 164 -12.34 -13.31 -10.82
N ALA A 165 -11.77 -12.93 -11.95
CA ALA A 165 -10.33 -13.08 -12.18
C ALA A 165 -9.73 -11.75 -12.63
N LEU A 166 -8.66 -11.34 -11.95
CA LEU A 166 -7.85 -10.17 -12.28
C LEU A 166 -6.60 -10.65 -13.01
N VAL A 167 -6.26 -9.95 -14.10
CA VAL A 167 -4.96 -10.07 -14.76
C VAL A 167 -4.26 -8.72 -14.78
N VAL A 168 -2.98 -8.73 -14.42
CA VAL A 168 -2.06 -7.60 -14.50
C VAL A 168 -0.96 -7.98 -15.47
N LYS A 169 -0.97 -7.38 -16.67
CA LYS A 169 0.08 -7.57 -17.65
C LYS A 169 1.13 -6.50 -17.45
N VAL A 170 2.31 -6.90 -16.98
CA VAL A 170 3.44 -6.00 -16.74
C VAL A 170 4.39 -6.00 -17.93
N PHE A 171 5.07 -4.88 -18.12
CA PHE A 171 6.02 -4.67 -19.20
C PHE A 171 7.44 -4.58 -18.65
N PRO A 172 8.47 -5.02 -19.39
CA PRO A 172 9.85 -4.89 -18.93
C PRO A 172 10.23 -3.46 -18.54
N THR A 173 10.85 -3.32 -17.38
CA THR A 173 11.37 -2.03 -16.90
C THR A 173 12.58 -1.60 -17.72
N ASN A 174 12.60 -0.31 -18.09
CA ASN A 174 13.75 0.35 -18.69
C ASN A 174 13.97 1.68 -17.94
N TYR A 175 15.07 1.75 -17.19
CA TYR A 175 15.38 2.89 -16.32
C TYR A 175 15.64 4.20 -17.07
N GLN A 176 15.94 4.15 -18.37
CA GLN A 176 16.11 5.36 -19.19
C GLN A 176 14.78 5.93 -19.72
N LYS A 177 13.73 5.12 -19.74
CA LYS A 177 12.42 5.49 -20.33
C LYS A 177 11.31 5.61 -19.31
N HIS A 178 11.40 4.88 -18.21
CA HIS A 178 10.30 4.73 -17.26
C HIS A 178 10.64 5.36 -15.90
N LEU A 179 9.62 5.92 -15.26
CA LEU A 179 9.66 6.35 -13.86
C LEU A 179 9.59 5.11 -12.96
N ALA A 180 10.73 4.43 -12.82
CA ALA A 180 10.85 3.13 -12.15
C ALA A 180 11.66 3.18 -10.85
N VAL A 181 11.58 2.11 -10.05
CA VAL A 181 12.43 1.92 -8.87
C VAL A 181 13.73 1.27 -9.31
N GLY A 182 14.83 2.02 -9.22
CA GLY A 182 16.19 1.54 -9.49
C GLY A 182 17.13 1.82 -8.33
N PHE A 183 18.33 1.26 -8.40
CA PHE A 183 19.31 1.28 -7.31
C PHE A 183 20.57 2.10 -7.64
N VAL A 184 20.55 2.88 -8.73
CA VAL A 184 21.68 3.71 -9.17
C VAL A 184 22.96 2.86 -9.30
N ASP A 185 23.92 3.06 -8.41
CA ASP A 185 25.21 2.36 -8.32
C ASP A 185 25.35 1.55 -7.01
N TRP A 186 24.27 1.40 -6.24
CA TRP A 186 24.29 0.78 -4.90
C TRP A 186 24.46 -0.74 -4.97
N ASN A 187 24.00 -1.36 -6.06
CA ASN A 187 24.12 -2.79 -6.34
C ASN A 187 24.07 -3.05 -7.85
N PRO A 188 24.46 -4.25 -8.32
CA PRO A 188 24.19 -4.69 -9.69
C PRO A 188 22.69 -4.63 -10.00
N TYR A 189 22.32 -4.50 -11.28
CA TYR A 189 20.91 -4.48 -11.66
C TYR A 189 20.22 -5.81 -11.31
N PRO A 190 19.00 -5.77 -10.73
CA PRO A 190 18.22 -7.00 -10.56
C PRO A 190 17.89 -7.56 -11.96
N PRO A 191 17.89 -8.90 -12.15
CA PRO A 191 17.67 -9.50 -13.47
C PRO A 191 16.36 -9.09 -14.15
N ASP A 192 15.33 -8.79 -13.36
CA ASP A 192 14.02 -8.35 -13.84
C ASP A 192 13.87 -6.81 -13.91
N ASN A 193 14.92 -6.04 -13.61
CA ASN A 193 14.90 -4.59 -13.44
C ASN A 193 13.77 -4.10 -12.52
N GLY A 194 13.38 -4.90 -11.51
CA GLY A 194 12.31 -4.58 -10.57
C GLY A 194 10.90 -4.63 -11.17
N THR A 195 10.73 -5.19 -12.36
CA THR A 195 9.45 -5.30 -13.07
C THR A 195 8.45 -6.12 -12.25
N GLY A 196 7.22 -5.64 -12.07
CA GLY A 196 6.16 -6.40 -11.42
C GLY A 196 5.27 -5.61 -10.45
N VAL A 197 4.45 -6.34 -9.69
CA VAL A 197 3.46 -5.81 -8.74
C VAL A 197 4.10 -5.69 -7.36
N TRP A 198 4.99 -4.73 -7.17
CA TRP A 198 5.80 -4.62 -5.95
C TRP A 198 5.05 -4.05 -4.72
N ARG A 199 3.85 -3.51 -4.91
CA ARG A 199 2.92 -3.14 -3.82
C ARG A 199 1.57 -3.80 -4.03
N ASP A 200 0.83 -3.98 -2.94
CA ASP A 200 -0.45 -4.67 -2.97
C ASP A 200 -1.44 -3.98 -3.92
N ILE A 201 -2.10 -4.80 -4.74
CA ILE A 201 -3.35 -4.43 -5.38
C ILE A 201 -4.47 -4.88 -4.46
N THR A 202 -5.44 -4.02 -4.21
CA THR A 202 -6.51 -4.28 -3.22
C THR A 202 -7.89 -4.11 -3.82
N ILE A 203 -8.85 -4.87 -3.30
CA ILE A 203 -10.27 -4.68 -3.56
C ILE A 203 -10.90 -3.99 -2.35
N LYS A 204 -11.58 -2.87 -2.58
CA LYS A 204 -12.35 -2.14 -1.57
C LYS A 204 -13.83 -2.20 -1.89
N GLN A 205 -14.66 -2.48 -0.88
CA GLN A 205 -16.12 -2.37 -0.96
C GLN A 205 -16.60 -1.11 -0.22
N THR A 206 -17.62 -0.44 -0.74
CA THR A 206 -18.26 0.71 -0.09
C THR A 206 -19.76 0.77 -0.42
N GLY A 207 -20.51 1.64 0.25
CA GLY A 207 -21.87 2.04 -0.08
C GLY A 207 -21.89 3.26 -1.00
N ASP A 208 -22.96 4.06 -0.95
CA ASP A 208 -23.16 5.17 -1.89
C ASP A 208 -22.24 6.38 -1.68
N VAL A 209 -21.51 6.46 -0.56
CA VAL A 209 -20.51 7.48 -0.29
C VAL A 209 -19.15 6.82 -0.09
N PHE A 210 -18.27 6.98 -1.08
CA PHE A 210 -16.89 6.53 -1.05
C PHE A 210 -16.04 7.42 -0.15
N MET A 211 -15.16 6.81 0.65
CA MET A 211 -14.15 7.50 1.45
C MET A 211 -12.76 7.31 0.85
N GLY A 212 -12.08 8.42 0.59
CA GLY A 212 -10.64 8.43 0.25
C GLY A 212 -9.74 8.18 1.47
N PRO A 213 -8.41 8.21 1.31
CA PRO A 213 -7.48 8.06 2.42
C PRO A 213 -7.72 9.08 3.54
N VAL A 214 -7.63 8.62 4.79
CA VAL A 214 -7.74 9.49 5.98
C VAL A 214 -6.38 10.11 6.29
N SER A 215 -6.36 11.42 6.47
CA SER A 215 -5.21 12.16 6.99
C SER A 215 -5.59 12.96 8.24
N VAL A 216 -4.60 13.21 9.11
CA VAL A 216 -4.76 14.06 10.29
C VAL A 216 -3.74 15.18 10.18
N LEU A 217 -4.23 16.40 10.01
CA LEU A 217 -3.39 17.59 10.13
C LEU A 217 -3.22 17.91 11.60
N VAL A 218 -2.01 18.29 11.98
CA VAL A 218 -1.66 18.72 13.33
C VAL A 218 -1.11 20.13 13.25
N ASP A 219 -1.66 21.01 14.08
CA ASP A 219 -1.20 22.36 14.32
C ASP A 219 -1.08 22.56 15.83
N MET A 220 0.09 22.99 16.29
CA MET A 220 0.38 23.20 17.71
C MET A 220 1.42 24.30 17.87
N ASP A 221 1.37 25.00 19.01
CA ASP A 221 2.38 25.99 19.37
C ASP A 221 3.76 25.31 19.51
N ILE A 222 4.78 25.92 18.91
CA ILE A 222 6.15 25.40 18.80
C ILE A 222 6.96 25.54 20.09
N HIS A 223 6.46 26.24 21.12
CA HIS A 223 7.19 26.51 22.37
C HIS A 223 6.46 26.00 23.61
N MET A 224 6.13 24.71 23.62
CA MET A 224 5.33 24.07 24.67
C MET A 224 5.93 24.15 26.08
N GLU A 225 7.26 24.27 26.22
CA GLU A 225 7.92 24.37 27.53
C GLU A 225 7.56 25.66 28.29
N LYS A 226 7.23 26.74 27.58
CA LYS A 226 6.88 28.03 28.20
C LYS A 226 5.37 28.21 28.45
N ASN A 227 4.55 27.24 28.04
CA ASN A 227 3.10 27.39 28.01
C ASN A 227 2.44 26.41 28.98
N THR A 228 1.75 26.91 30.01
CA THR A 228 1.02 26.11 31.02
C THR A 228 -0.34 25.61 30.54
N ASN A 229 -0.75 25.98 29.31
CA ASN A 229 -2.04 25.64 28.71
C ASN A 229 -1.83 25.10 27.29
N ARG A 230 -1.18 23.93 27.23
CA ARG A 230 -0.70 23.30 26.00
C ARG A 230 -1.86 22.83 25.13
N ARG A 231 -1.85 23.19 23.85
CA ARG A 231 -2.97 22.91 22.94
C ARG A 231 -2.45 22.46 21.58
N ALA A 232 -3.06 21.41 21.04
CA ALA A 232 -2.94 21.04 19.63
C ALA A 232 -4.32 21.11 18.98
N ASN A 233 -4.41 21.76 17.83
CA ASN A 233 -5.52 21.67 16.91
C ASN A 233 -5.22 20.54 15.92
N ILE A 234 -6.11 19.57 15.83
CA ILE A 234 -6.05 18.55 14.79
C ILE A 234 -7.22 18.69 13.84
N THR A 235 -7.03 18.30 12.59
CA THR A 235 -8.12 18.20 11.61
C THR A 235 -8.09 16.83 10.96
N VAL A 236 -9.08 16.01 11.25
CA VAL A 236 -9.28 14.71 10.57
C VAL A 236 -9.92 15.00 9.22
N ARG A 237 -9.30 14.52 8.13
CA ARG A 237 -9.72 14.80 6.75
C ARG A 237 -9.79 13.53 5.92
N ALA A 238 -10.80 13.45 5.05
CA ALA A 238 -10.85 12.47 3.96
C ALA A 238 -11.78 12.97 2.85
N GLN A 239 -11.51 12.54 1.61
CA GLN A 239 -12.44 12.78 0.50
C GLN A 239 -13.74 11.99 0.72
N ALA A 240 -14.88 12.59 0.39
CA ALA A 240 -16.17 11.95 0.27
C ALA A 240 -16.68 12.13 -1.16
N ARG A 241 -17.10 11.05 -1.82
CA ARG A 241 -17.70 11.09 -3.16
C ARG A 241 -19.02 10.35 -3.15
N ASN A 242 -20.10 11.02 -3.55
CA ASN A 242 -21.40 10.39 -3.77
C ASN A 242 -21.34 9.57 -5.07
N LEU A 243 -21.51 8.26 -4.97
CA LEU A 243 -21.52 7.34 -6.10
C LEU A 243 -22.93 7.15 -6.68
N SER A 244 -23.97 7.63 -6.01
CA SER A 244 -25.35 7.49 -6.49
C SER A 244 -25.72 8.56 -7.54
N LYS A 245 -26.84 8.34 -8.24
CA LYS A 245 -27.43 9.30 -9.19
C LYS A 245 -28.38 10.30 -8.52
N ARG A 246 -28.43 10.35 -7.19
CA ARG A 246 -29.34 11.21 -6.42
C ARG A 246 -28.55 11.97 -5.36
N PRO A 247 -29.03 13.12 -4.86
CA PRO A 247 -28.42 13.76 -3.70
C PRO A 247 -28.42 12.82 -2.49
N VAL A 248 -27.36 12.87 -1.70
CA VAL A 248 -27.20 12.07 -0.49
C VAL A 248 -26.94 12.97 0.71
N LYS A 249 -27.53 12.61 1.85
CA LYS A 249 -27.22 13.17 3.16
C LYS A 249 -26.58 12.07 4.00
N PHE A 250 -25.35 12.28 4.46
CA PHE A 250 -24.62 11.31 5.26
C PHE A 250 -24.02 11.95 6.50
N ILE A 251 -23.67 11.13 7.48
CA ILE A 251 -23.00 11.51 8.71
C ILE A 251 -21.55 11.04 8.62
N ALA A 252 -20.62 11.98 8.79
CA ALA A 252 -19.21 11.66 9.02
C ALA A 252 -18.94 11.62 10.53
N LYS A 253 -18.40 10.50 11.02
CA LYS A 253 -18.05 10.28 12.42
C LYS A 253 -16.59 9.86 12.56
N ALA A 254 -15.79 10.64 13.29
CA ALA A 254 -14.42 10.29 13.65
C ALA A 254 -14.33 9.90 15.13
N GLU A 255 -13.79 8.72 15.41
CA GLU A 255 -13.50 8.24 16.76
C GLU A 255 -11.99 8.35 17.02
N ILE A 256 -11.61 9.18 17.99
CA ILE A 256 -10.22 9.44 18.35
C ILE A 256 -9.92 8.76 19.68
N LYS A 257 -8.81 8.05 19.75
CA LYS A 257 -8.30 7.40 20.96
C LYS A 257 -6.93 7.94 21.35
N THR A 258 -6.66 7.98 22.65
CA THR A 258 -5.36 8.30 23.25
C THR A 258 -4.32 7.21 22.97
N PRO A 259 -3.03 7.48 23.23
CA PRO A 259 -1.96 6.47 23.08
C PRO A 259 -2.15 5.20 23.90
N ASP A 260 -2.78 5.28 25.08
CA ASP A 260 -3.13 4.13 25.91
C ASP A 260 -4.45 3.44 25.47
N GLY A 261 -4.99 3.81 24.31
CA GLY A 261 -6.16 3.18 23.70
C GLY A 261 -7.51 3.58 24.29
N LYS A 262 -7.54 4.52 25.24
CA LYS A 262 -8.80 5.06 25.79
C LYS A 262 -9.49 5.97 24.78
N HIS A 263 -10.81 6.06 24.88
CA HIS A 263 -11.59 7.01 24.08
C HIS A 263 -11.23 8.44 24.48
N LEU A 264 -10.88 9.28 23.50
CA LEU A 264 -10.59 10.70 23.71
C LEU A 264 -11.77 11.56 23.28
N LYS A 265 -12.25 11.36 22.04
CA LYS A 265 -13.27 12.21 21.45
C LYS A 265 -13.99 11.52 20.31
N THR A 266 -15.27 11.87 20.15
CA THR A 266 -16.06 11.56 18.95
C THR A 266 -16.45 12.86 18.28
N LEU A 267 -16.14 12.99 16.99
CA LEU A 267 -16.53 14.13 16.16
C LEU A 267 -17.57 13.68 15.17
N THR A 268 -18.61 14.49 14.96
CA THR A 268 -19.69 14.16 14.03
C THR A 268 -20.04 15.39 13.20
N LYS A 269 -20.21 15.21 11.88
CA LYS A 269 -20.69 16.25 10.98
C LYS A 269 -21.66 15.66 9.96
N THR A 270 -22.80 16.30 9.78
CA THR A 270 -23.75 15.93 8.72
C THR A 270 -23.40 16.69 7.45
N ILE A 271 -23.34 15.98 6.32
CA ILE A 271 -22.93 16.52 5.03
C ILE A 271 -23.98 16.16 3.98
N ARG A 272 -24.20 17.07 3.03
CA ARG A 272 -25.04 16.83 1.85
C ARG A 272 -24.17 16.96 0.61
N LEU A 273 -24.32 16.03 -0.32
CA LEU A 273 -23.69 16.05 -1.64
C LEU A 273 -24.78 15.90 -2.69
N GLY A 274 -24.67 16.63 -3.80
CA GLY A 274 -25.47 16.37 -4.99
C GLY A 274 -25.11 15.01 -5.61
N ALA A 275 -25.86 14.62 -6.63
CA ALA A 275 -25.58 13.39 -7.36
C ALA A 275 -24.19 13.44 -7.98
N LYS A 276 -23.37 12.39 -7.78
CA LYS A 276 -21.99 12.31 -8.31
C LYS A 276 -20.99 13.36 -7.80
N ASP A 277 -21.40 14.23 -6.87
CA ASP A 277 -20.53 15.25 -6.28
C ASP A 277 -19.49 14.66 -5.33
N SER A 278 -18.43 15.43 -5.09
CA SER A 278 -17.40 15.14 -4.09
C SER A 278 -17.05 16.36 -3.25
N THR A 279 -16.58 16.12 -2.02
CA THR A 279 -16.03 17.17 -1.16
C THR A 279 -14.97 16.59 -0.22
N THR A 280 -14.10 17.46 0.31
CA THR A 280 -13.22 17.10 1.42
C THR A 280 -13.99 17.26 2.73
N VAL A 281 -14.16 16.17 3.47
CA VAL A 281 -14.71 16.20 4.83
C VAL A 281 -13.63 16.62 5.79
N GLU A 282 -13.94 17.59 6.65
CA GLU A 282 -13.03 18.08 7.68
C GLU A 282 -13.74 18.11 9.04
N LEU A 283 -13.09 17.49 10.03
CA LEU A 283 -13.55 17.38 11.41
C LEU A 283 -12.46 17.92 12.34
N PRO A 284 -12.48 19.22 12.68
CA PRO A 284 -11.50 19.83 13.57
C PRO A 284 -11.75 19.43 15.03
N ALA A 285 -10.66 19.26 15.79
CA ALA A 285 -10.70 19.07 17.24
C ALA A 285 -9.51 19.72 17.92
N LYS A 286 -9.76 20.31 19.08
CA LYS A 286 -8.71 20.73 20.01
C LYS A 286 -8.44 19.62 21.01
N ILE A 287 -7.16 19.32 21.22
CA ILE A 287 -6.63 18.42 22.25
C ILE A 287 -5.90 19.28 23.27
N GLN A 288 -6.37 19.23 24.53
CA GLN A 288 -5.73 19.89 25.67
C GLN A 288 -4.63 18.98 26.20
N ASP A 289 -3.53 19.59 26.63
CA ASP A 289 -2.36 18.91 27.23
C ASP A 289 -1.95 17.65 26.45
N PRO A 290 -1.71 17.76 25.13
CA PRO A 290 -1.42 16.60 24.30
C PRO A 290 -0.12 15.92 24.74
N GLN A 291 -0.13 14.58 24.79
CA GLN A 291 1.09 13.78 24.78
C GLN A 291 1.81 14.00 23.43
N VAL A 292 2.91 14.75 23.45
CA VAL A 292 3.69 15.14 22.25
C VAL A 292 4.64 14.01 21.85
N TRP A 293 4.74 13.75 20.55
CA TRP A 293 5.70 12.80 19.98
C TRP A 293 7.09 13.44 19.83
N TRP A 294 8.12 12.72 20.26
CA TRP A 294 9.52 13.17 20.21
C TRP A 294 10.42 12.19 19.45
N PRO A 295 11.54 12.67 18.85
CA PRO A 295 12.64 11.80 18.43
C PRO A 295 13.14 10.94 19.60
N ALA A 296 13.69 9.76 19.30
CA ALA A 296 13.98 8.71 20.29
C ALA A 296 14.80 9.18 21.51
N ALA A 297 15.79 10.06 21.32
CA ALA A 297 16.63 10.56 22.41
C ALA A 297 16.01 11.69 23.23
N TRP A 298 14.88 12.25 22.82
CA TRP A 298 14.32 13.50 23.36
C TRP A 298 13.02 13.30 24.15
N GLY A 299 12.41 12.12 24.09
CA GLY A 299 11.20 11.82 24.83
C GLY A 299 10.47 10.60 24.28
N GLU A 300 9.21 10.47 24.65
CA GLU A 300 8.34 9.37 24.25
C GLU A 300 7.83 9.51 22.80
N GLN A 301 7.33 8.39 22.25
CA GLN A 301 6.73 8.32 20.90
C GLN A 301 5.20 8.05 20.94
N PRO A 302 4.37 8.81 21.70
CA PRO A 302 2.93 8.58 21.76
C PRO A 302 2.26 8.70 20.39
N LEU A 303 1.41 7.73 20.08
CA LEU A 303 0.58 7.73 18.88
C LEU A 303 -0.89 7.65 19.26
N TYR A 304 -1.65 8.67 18.89
CA TYR A 304 -3.10 8.63 18.93
C TYR A 304 -3.61 7.78 17.77
N SER A 305 -4.87 7.36 17.83
CA SER A 305 -5.50 6.73 16.67
C SER A 305 -6.84 7.36 16.32
N VAL A 306 -7.17 7.38 15.04
CA VAL A 306 -8.47 7.79 14.52
C VAL A 306 -9.07 6.70 13.64
N GLN A 307 -10.39 6.54 13.72
CA GLN A 307 -11.17 5.79 12.74
C GLN A 307 -12.32 6.69 12.25
N LEU A 308 -12.40 6.88 10.94
CA LEU A 308 -13.45 7.67 10.29
C LEU A 308 -14.50 6.74 9.69
N SER A 309 -15.77 7.09 9.81
CA SER A 309 -16.89 6.38 9.19
C SER A 309 -17.86 7.35 8.53
N TYR A 310 -18.43 6.93 7.39
CA TYR A 310 -19.52 7.60 6.70
C TYR A 310 -20.76 6.70 6.74
N SER A 311 -21.89 7.23 7.21
CA SER A 311 -23.16 6.49 7.27
C SER A 311 -24.33 7.27 6.69
N ILE A 312 -25.28 6.55 6.09
CA ILE A 312 -26.55 7.09 5.57
C ILE A 312 -27.66 6.46 6.40
N GLY A 313 -28.30 7.24 7.26
CA GLY A 313 -29.20 6.68 8.27
C GLY A 313 -28.46 5.71 9.19
N HIS A 314 -28.91 4.46 9.26
CA HIS A 314 -28.28 3.40 10.04
C HIS A 314 -27.26 2.57 9.26
N ASP A 315 -27.15 2.77 7.94
CA ASP A 315 -26.27 1.97 7.09
C ASP A 315 -24.89 2.59 6.96
N THR A 316 -23.84 1.83 7.27
CA THR A 316 -22.46 2.22 6.97
C THR A 316 -22.25 2.21 5.46
N SER A 317 -21.79 3.36 4.95
CA SER A 317 -21.31 3.50 3.59
C SER A 317 -19.83 3.17 3.49
N ASP A 318 -18.99 3.74 4.35
CA ASP A 318 -17.55 3.48 4.31
C ASP A 318 -16.96 3.65 5.71
N VAL A 319 -15.83 2.98 5.97
CA VAL A 319 -15.08 3.10 7.22
C VAL A 319 -13.60 2.94 6.91
N SER A 320 -12.78 3.81 7.49
CA SER A 320 -11.33 3.71 7.36
C SER A 320 -10.79 2.57 8.21
N PRO A 321 -9.61 2.01 7.88
CA PRO A 321 -8.79 1.37 8.88
C PRO A 321 -8.50 2.36 10.02
N ARG A 322 -8.10 1.82 11.18
CA ARG A 322 -7.60 2.66 12.28
C ARG A 322 -6.25 3.23 11.85
N THR A 323 -6.16 4.55 11.79
CA THR A 323 -4.95 5.29 11.40
C THR A 323 -4.30 5.90 12.63
N SER A 324 -3.02 5.65 12.83
CA SER A 324 -2.25 6.25 13.92
C SER A 324 -1.64 7.59 13.52
N PHE A 325 -1.54 8.53 14.44
CA PHE A 325 -0.87 9.82 14.23
C PHE A 325 -0.16 10.29 15.51
N GLY A 326 1.01 10.92 15.33
CA GLY A 326 1.73 11.59 16.40
C GLY A 326 1.45 13.09 16.37
N ILE A 327 1.33 13.71 17.55
CA ILE A 327 1.21 15.17 17.67
C ILE A 327 2.62 15.73 17.77
N ARG A 328 3.10 16.37 16.69
CA ARG A 328 4.42 17.00 16.60
C ARG A 328 4.43 18.09 15.51
N THR A 329 5.38 19.01 15.58
CA THR A 329 5.74 19.88 14.46
C THR A 329 7.11 19.50 13.91
N VAL A 330 7.28 19.65 12.60
CA VAL A 330 8.56 19.52 11.92
C VAL A 330 8.68 20.70 10.96
N SER A 331 9.77 21.44 11.01
CA SER A 331 10.05 22.53 10.09
C SER A 331 11.50 22.50 9.64
N SER A 332 11.76 23.17 8.52
CA SER A 332 13.11 23.42 8.02
C SER A 332 13.24 24.85 7.54
N GLU A 333 14.40 25.46 7.76
CA GLU A 333 14.74 26.79 7.27
C GLU A 333 16.19 26.82 6.78
N LEU A 334 16.51 27.77 5.90
CA LEU A 334 17.91 28.07 5.59
C LEU A 334 18.47 28.99 6.68
N ASN A 335 19.62 28.64 7.25
CA ASN A 335 20.32 29.51 8.18
C ASN A 335 21.03 30.68 7.43
N THR A 336 21.74 31.53 8.16
CA THR A 336 22.51 32.66 7.59
C THR A 336 23.66 32.25 6.68
N HIS A 337 24.01 30.96 6.65
CA HIS A 337 25.04 30.35 5.81
C HIS A 337 24.46 29.54 4.64
N ASN A 338 23.14 29.58 4.42
CA ASN A 338 22.40 28.74 3.46
C ASN A 338 22.43 27.22 3.75
N ASP A 339 22.73 26.81 4.98
CA ASP A 339 22.54 25.40 5.39
C ASP A 339 21.08 25.16 5.76
N THR A 340 20.58 23.95 5.46
CA THR A 340 19.23 23.53 5.88
C THR A 340 19.25 23.11 7.35
N LEU A 341 18.59 23.90 8.20
CA LEU A 341 18.36 23.60 9.60
C LEU A 341 16.99 22.94 9.77
N PHE A 342 16.95 21.78 10.44
CA PHE A 342 15.70 21.10 10.80
C PHE A 342 15.33 21.38 12.25
N LYS A 343 14.02 21.50 12.54
CA LYS A 343 13.47 21.62 13.89
C LYS A 343 12.37 20.59 14.10
N VAL A 344 12.32 20.00 15.30
CA VAL A 344 11.21 19.17 15.77
C VAL A 344 10.64 19.79 17.04
N ASN A 345 9.33 20.04 17.06
CA ASN A 345 8.65 20.71 18.18
C ASN A 345 9.31 22.03 18.58
N GLY A 346 9.84 22.78 17.61
CA GLY A 346 10.54 24.06 17.82
C GLY A 346 12.03 23.96 18.17
N TYR A 347 12.56 22.75 18.43
CA TYR A 347 13.97 22.54 18.80
C TYR A 347 14.79 22.11 17.59
N SER A 348 15.91 22.79 17.37
CA SER A 348 16.87 22.44 16.32
C SER A 348 17.42 21.04 16.52
N ILE A 349 17.35 20.21 15.48
CA ILE A 349 17.90 18.86 15.46
C ILE A 349 19.05 18.76 14.47
N GLN A 350 20.21 18.30 14.94
CA GLN A 350 21.26 17.84 14.04
C GLN A 350 20.84 16.50 13.45
N ILE A 351 20.67 16.46 12.13
CA ILE A 351 20.40 15.21 11.41
C ILE A 351 21.65 14.33 11.48
N ARG A 352 21.48 13.14 12.04
CA ARG A 352 22.50 12.09 12.15
C ARG A 352 21.86 10.80 11.67
N GLY A 353 22.32 10.28 10.54
CA GLY A 353 21.64 9.19 9.86
C GLY A 353 22.42 8.63 8.71
N GLY A 354 21.79 7.68 8.02
CA GLY A 354 22.30 7.08 6.79
C GLY A 354 21.21 6.98 5.72
N GLY A 355 21.65 6.69 4.50
CA GLY A 355 20.74 6.25 3.43
C GLY A 355 20.29 4.81 3.72
N TYR A 356 19.00 4.56 3.58
CA TYR A 356 18.42 3.22 3.59
C TYR A 356 18.07 2.84 2.16
N THR A 357 18.32 1.58 1.83
CA THR A 357 17.83 0.96 0.60
C THR A 357 16.93 -0.22 0.92
N SER A 358 15.93 -0.46 0.08
CA SER A 358 15.13 -1.68 0.12
C SER A 358 15.95 -2.89 -0.35
N ASP A 359 15.40 -4.10 -0.12
CA ASP A 359 15.87 -5.31 -0.80
C ASP A 359 15.89 -5.13 -2.33
N MET A 360 16.91 -5.68 -3.00
CA MET A 360 17.13 -5.52 -4.44
C MET A 360 15.94 -6.04 -5.29
N PHE A 361 15.19 -7.02 -4.79
CA PHE A 361 14.00 -7.58 -5.45
C PHE A 361 12.69 -7.01 -4.87
N LEU A 362 12.78 -5.91 -4.13
CA LEU A 362 11.67 -5.22 -3.46
C LEU A 362 10.84 -6.14 -2.56
N ARG A 363 11.45 -7.20 -2.00
CA ARG A 363 10.80 -8.07 -1.02
C ARG A 363 10.62 -7.29 0.29
N TRP A 364 9.39 -7.29 0.82
CA TRP A 364 9.08 -6.61 2.06
C TRP A 364 9.01 -7.59 3.22
N ASP A 365 9.87 -7.39 4.21
CA ASP A 365 9.80 -8.05 5.51
C ASP A 365 9.73 -6.98 6.63
N PRO A 366 8.59 -6.85 7.34
CA PRO A 366 8.45 -5.87 8.41
C PRO A 366 9.36 -6.18 9.61
N GLN A 367 9.70 -7.45 9.86
CA GLN A 367 10.60 -7.84 10.93
C GLN A 367 12.04 -7.42 10.61
N TYR A 368 12.49 -7.67 9.38
CA TYR A 368 13.79 -7.20 8.92
C TYR A 368 13.92 -5.68 9.01
N PHE A 369 12.92 -4.92 8.52
CA PHE A 369 12.93 -3.46 8.68
C PHE A 369 12.96 -3.04 10.15
N GLY A 370 12.26 -3.76 11.04
CA GLY A 370 12.31 -3.56 12.49
C GLY A 370 13.73 -3.70 13.06
N TYR A 371 14.51 -4.69 12.59
CA TYR A 371 15.92 -4.83 12.97
C TYR A 371 16.78 -3.68 12.45
N VAL A 372 16.61 -3.29 11.19
CA VAL A 372 17.35 -2.15 10.61
C VAL A 372 17.05 -0.86 11.38
N ALA A 373 15.78 -0.58 11.67
CA ALA A 373 15.39 0.58 12.46
C ALA A 373 15.99 0.55 13.88
N ARG A 374 16.10 -0.65 14.49
CA ARG A 374 16.75 -0.80 15.79
C ARG A 374 18.25 -0.53 15.73
N TYR A 375 18.95 -1.01 14.69
CA TYR A 375 20.37 -0.69 14.50
C TYR A 375 20.62 0.81 14.35
N VAL A 376 19.74 1.54 13.65
CA VAL A 376 19.83 3.00 13.57
C VAL A 376 19.77 3.64 14.96
N LEU A 377 18.89 3.17 15.84
CA LEU A 377 18.81 3.64 17.22
C LEU A 377 20.06 3.25 18.04
N ASP A 378 20.52 2.01 17.93
CA ASP A 378 21.70 1.50 18.66
C ASP A 378 22.99 2.24 18.26
N MET A 379 23.07 2.70 17.00
CA MET A 379 24.15 3.57 16.50
C MET A 379 24.02 5.03 16.93
N GLY A 380 22.99 5.39 17.71
CA GLY A 380 22.74 6.76 18.17
C GLY A 380 22.25 7.72 17.08
N MET A 381 21.79 7.19 15.94
CA MET A 381 21.23 7.98 14.85
C MET A 381 19.77 8.38 15.14
N ASN A 382 19.29 9.40 14.44
CA ASN A 382 17.93 9.92 14.60
C ASN A 382 17.14 10.00 13.29
N THR A 383 17.76 9.67 12.15
CA THR A 383 17.17 9.86 10.83
C THR A 383 17.60 8.74 9.87
N ILE A 384 16.67 8.33 9.02
CA ILE A 384 16.94 7.49 7.84
C ILE A 384 16.52 8.32 6.62
N ARG A 385 17.39 8.40 5.61
CA ARG A 385 17.04 8.94 4.29
C ARG A 385 16.64 7.78 3.38
N LEU A 386 15.50 7.92 2.71
CA LEU A 386 15.00 7.01 1.69
C LEU A 386 15.30 7.57 0.30
#